data_AF-A0A6C0F0T0-F1
#
_entry.id   AF-A0A6C0F0T0-F1
#
_cell.length_a   1.000
_cell.length_b   1.000
_cell.length_c   1.000
_cell.angle_alpha   90.00
_cell.angle_beta   90.00
_cell.angle_gamma   90.00
#
_symmetry.space_group_name_H-M   'P 1'
#
loop_
_entity.id
_entity.type
_entity.pdbx_description
1 polymer ?
#
loop_
_entity_poly.entity_id
_entity_poly.type
_entity_poly.pdbx_seq_one_letter_code
_entity_poly.pdbx_strand_id
1 'polypeptide(L)' 'MDLKWQITLFSALIFLLVVHPMTYKLTQKLLGGVLGKIADVSGCPTTLGLALHTVVYILLVRGSMDVKLF' A
#
# COMPACT_ATOMS: atom_id res chain seq x y z
N MET A 1 -25.74 3.55 4.01
CA MET A 1 -24.71 3.39 2.96
C MET A 1 -24.51 1.90 2.81
N ASP A 2 -24.63 1.32 1.61
CA ASP A 2 -24.50 -0.13 1.44
C ASP A 2 -23.11 -0.62 1.85
N LEU A 3 -23.02 -1.82 2.43
CA LEU A 3 -21.76 -2.45 2.84
C LEU A 3 -20.74 -2.48 1.70
N LYS A 4 -21.22 -2.70 0.47
CA LYS A 4 -20.40 -2.69 -0.76
C LYS A 4 -19.75 -1.34 -1.03
N TRP A 5 -20.47 -0.24 -0.78
CA TRP A 5 -19.95 1.12 -0.94
C TRP A 5 -18.92 1.47 0.12
N GLN A 6 -19.13 1.06 1.37
CA GLN A 6 -18.14 1.24 2.43
C GLN A 6 -16.83 0.53 2.09
N ILE A 7 -16.89 -0.75 1.70
CA ILE A 7 -15.69 -1.52 1.31
C ILE A 7 -14.99 -0.87 0.12
N THR A 8 -15.74 -0.44 -0.90
CA THR A 8 -15.17 0.22 -2.10
C THR A 8 -14.48 1.54 -1.75
N LEU A 9 -15.10 2.37 -0.92
CA LEU A 9 -14.53 3.66 -0.51
C LEU A 9 -13.28 3.47 0.35
N PHE A 10 -13.32 2.56 1.33
CA PHE A 10 -12.17 2.28 2.19
C PHE A 10 -11.01 1.65 1.44
N SER A 11 -11.27 0.68 0.56
CA SER A 11 -10.22 0.09 -0.28
C SER A 11 -9.58 1.14 -1.21
N ALA A 12 -10.37 2.05 -1.79
CA ALA A 12 -9.82 3.16 -2.57
C ALA A 12 -8.93 4.10 -1.73
N LEU A 13 -9.33 4.42 -0.49
CA LEU A 13 -8.52 5.25 0.42
C LEU A 13 -7.20 4.56 0.79
N ILE A 14 -7.24 3.27 1.12
CA ILE A 14 -6.03 2.48 1.41
C ILE A 14 -5.12 2.44 0.17
N PHE A 15 -5.69 2.24 -1.01
CA PHE A 15 -4.92 2.24 -2.27
C PHE A 15 -4.20 3.57 -2.48
N LEU A 16 -4.89 4.70 -2.33
CA LEU A 16 -4.30 6.03 -2.46
C LEU A 16 -3.15 6.25 -1.48
N LEU A 17 -3.32 5.80 -0.23
CA LEU A 17 -2.28 5.90 0.80
C LEU A 17 -1.06 5.05 0.45
N VAL A 18 -1.28 3.82 0.00
CA VAL A 18 -0.21 2.88 -0.34
C VAL A 18 0.54 3.31 -1.62
N VAL A 19 -0.15 3.82 -2.64
CA VAL A 19 0.47 4.19 -3.92
C VAL A 19 1.16 5.57 -3.89
N HIS A 20 1.02 6.30 -2.79
CA HIS A 20 1.59 7.64 -2.65
C HIS A 20 3.14 7.61 -2.72
N PRO A 21 3.82 8.54 -3.42
CA PRO A 21 5.28 8.52 -3.56
C PRO A 21 6.03 8.61 -2.22
N MET A 22 5.40 9.20 -1.19
CA MET A 22 5.97 9.26 0.15
C MET A 22 6.01 7.87 0.83
N THR A 23 5.03 7.00 0.61
CA THR A 23 4.99 5.63 1.14
C THR A 23 6.04 4.75 0.48
N TYR A 24 6.26 4.92 -0.82
CA TYR A 24 7.38 4.30 -1.53
C TYR A 24 8.75 4.74 -0.99
N LYS A 25 8.93 6.04 -0.68
CA LYS A 25 10.16 6.52 -0.03
C LYS A 25 10.33 5.97 1.40
N LEU A 26 9.25 5.85 2.16
CA LEU A 26 9.27 5.32 3.52
C LEU A 26 9.68 3.84 3.52
N THR A 27 9.03 3.02 2.70
CA THR A 27 9.37 1.61 2.55
C THR A 27 10.77 1.41 1.99
N GLN A 28 11.24 2.28 1.07
CA GLN A 28 12.65 2.27 0.65
C GLN A 28 13.61 2.56 1.80
N LYS A 29 13.28 3.47 2.73
CA LYS A 29 14.12 3.73 3.91
C LYS A 29 14.11 2.57 4.92
N LEU A 30 12.96 1.92 5.10
CA LEU A 30 12.79 0.84 6.08
C LEU A 30 13.30 -0.51 5.58
N LEU A 31 12.94 -0.87 4.35
CA LEU A 31 13.16 -2.18 3.75
C LEU A 31 14.24 -2.20 2.68
N GLY A 32 14.77 -1.03 2.31
CA GLY A 32 15.77 -0.90 1.25
C GLY A 32 17.08 -1.63 1.50
N GLY A 33 17.46 -1.78 2.77
CA GLY A 33 18.64 -2.55 3.15
C GLY A 33 18.47 -4.06 3.00
N VAL A 34 17.23 -4.57 2.98
CA VAL A 34 16.92 -6.01 2.94
C VAL A 34 16.45 -6.44 1.55
N LEU A 35 15.54 -5.67 0.94
CA LEU A 35 14.87 -6.00 -0.31
C LEU A 35 15.45 -5.25 -1.53
N GLY A 36 16.41 -4.37 -1.31
CA GLY A 36 17.08 -3.59 -2.37
C GLY A 36 16.31 -2.34 -2.79
N LYS A 37 16.33 -2.02 -4.09
CA LYS A 37 15.79 -0.76 -4.61
C LYS A 37 14.27 -0.88 -4.89
N ILE A 38 13.47 -0.36 -3.98
CA ILE A 38 12.00 -0.28 -3.95
C ILE A 38 11.50 1.03 -4.59
N ALA A 39 12.23 2.13 -4.39
CA ALA A 39 11.89 3.45 -4.93
C ALA A 39 13.16 4.25 -5.24
N ASP A 40 13.11 5.06 -6.30
CA ASP A 40 14.20 5.97 -6.65
C ASP A 40 14.17 7.25 -5.79
N VAL A 41 15.22 8.09 -5.85
CA VAL A 41 15.32 9.33 -5.05
C VAL A 41 14.18 10.30 -5.35
N SER A 42 13.64 10.23 -6.57
CA SER A 42 12.48 10.98 -7.03
C SER A 42 11.14 10.46 -6.48
N GLY A 43 11.11 9.26 -5.88
CA GLY A 43 9.89 8.59 -5.41
C GLY A 43 9.21 7.72 -6.46
N CYS A 44 9.85 7.50 -7.61
CA CYS A 44 9.35 6.56 -8.62
C CYS A 44 9.48 5.12 -8.10
N PRO A 45 8.40 4.32 -8.15
CA PRO A 45 8.45 2.93 -7.75
C PRO A 45 9.25 2.10 -8.76
N THR A 46 10.00 1.11 -8.28
CA THR A 46 10.50 0.03 -9.14
C THR A 46 9.41 -1.04 -9.31
N THR A 47 9.56 -1.94 -10.28
CA THR A 47 8.66 -3.10 -10.43
C THR A 47 8.57 -3.92 -9.16
N LEU A 48 9.70 -4.08 -8.44
CA LEU A 48 9.74 -4.76 -7.15
C LEU A 48 9.00 -3.95 -6.07
N GLY A 49 9.20 -2.64 -6.02
CA GLY A 49 8.48 -1.77 -5.10
C GLY A 49 6.96 -1.79 -5.30
N LEU A 50 6.51 -1.78 -6.56
CA LEU A 50 5.09 -1.89 -6.91
C LEU A 50 4.51 -3.24 -6.48
N ALA A 51 5.23 -4.34 -6.72
CA ALA A 51 4.81 -5.67 -6.30
C ALA A 51 4.68 -5.75 -4.77
N LEU A 52 5.65 -5.22 -4.04
CA LEU A 52 5.61 -5.15 -2.57
C LEU A 52 4.41 -4.36 -2.07
N HIS A 53 4.16 -3.17 -2.63
CA HIS A 53 3.03 -2.34 -2.21
C HIS A 53 1.70 -2.97 -2.58
N THR A 54 1.63 -3.76 -3.64
CA THR A 54 0.44 -4.54 -3.99
C THR A 54 0.15 -5.60 -2.92
N VAL A 55 1.17 -6.32 -2.45
CA VAL A 55 1.01 -7.28 -1.34
C VAL A 55 0.57 -6.57 -0.06
N VAL A 56 1.20 -5.45 0.28
CA VAL A 56 0.81 -4.63 1.45
C VAL A 56 -0.63 -4.14 1.33
N TYR A 57 -1.04 -3.66 0.17
CA TYR A 57 -2.42 -3.24 -0.10
C TYR A 57 -3.41 -4.38 0.13
N ILE A 58 -3.15 -5.57 -0.43
CA ILE A 58 -4.01 -6.74 -0.24
C ILE A 58 -4.13 -7.09 1.24
N LEU A 59 -3.02 -7.09 1.98
CA LEU A 59 -3.01 -7.38 3.41
C LEU A 59 -3.79 -6.34 4.22
N LEU A 60 -3.64 -5.05 3.91
CA LEU A 60 -4.38 -3.98 4.60
C LEU A 60 -5.88 -4.05 4.32
N VAL A 61 -6.29 -4.28 3.07
CA VAL A 61 -7.71 -4.43 2.73
C VAL A 61 -8.29 -5.68 3.38
N ARG A 62 -7.61 -6.83 3.27
CA ARG A 62 -8.04 -8.08 3.92
C ARG A 62 -8.12 -7.93 5.44
N GLY A 63 -7.10 -7.33 6.04
CA GLY A 63 -7.02 -7.08 7.47
C GLY A 63 -8.13 -6.15 7.95
N SER A 64 -8.46 -5.10 7.19
CA SER A 64 -9.55 -4.18 7.52
C SER A 64 -10.92 -4.87 7.58
N MET A 65 -11.13 -5.93 6.80
CA MET A 65 -12.34 -6.76 6.87
C MET A 65 -12.32 -7.72 8.08
N ASP A 66 -11.15 -8.25 8.43
CA ASP A 66 -10.98 -9.19 9.54
C ASP A 66 -11.18 -8.52 10.91
N VAL A 67 -10.62 -7.32 11.09
CA VAL A 67 -10.75 -6.53 12.32
C VAL A 67 -12.13 -5.88 12.49
N LYS A 68 -13.10 -6.18 11.61
CA LYS A 68 -14.43 -5.56 11.57
C LYS A 68 -14.35 -4.04 11.72
N LEU A 69 -13.38 -3.42 11.02
CA LEU A 69 -13.38 -1.96 10.91
C LEU A 69 -14.67 -1.47 10.24
N PHE A 70 -15.35 -2.39 9.52
CA PHE A 70 -16.65 -2.27 8.87
C PHE A 70 -17.41 -3.60 9.00
#